data_AF-D3IK77-F1
#
_entry.id   AF-D3IK77-F1
#
_cell.length_a   1.000
_cell.length_b   1.000
_cell.length_c   1.000
_cell.angle_alpha   90.00
_cell.angle_beta   90.00
_cell.angle_gamma   90.00
#
_symmetry.space_group_name_H-M   'P 1'
#
loop_
_entity.id
_entity.type
_entity.pdbx_description
1 polymer ?
#
loop_
_entity_poly.entity_id
_entity_poly.type
_entity_poly.pdbx_seq_one_letter_code
_entity_poly.pdbx_strand_id
1 'polypeptide(L)'
;MVGDLFSAEEQKGTIYHYIPFSEFVDISSKNLNYEYSIAADDLDGEISINPVHTDKNPFNSTTYSGRSTVYSVHSHVNMLPPSPRDLEQICNIAADFQGRPKYKATMVYIPQDSSFYSLVITDRDKAAKLSERLKGEIDNNNSFVEKGIFQDLLTKNKCSYENLNKIDKELIKLALVIKLMDGGISIVRHSRKHGKATQIYDVSPLKTKRGVNIYKPIKCQ
;
A
#
# COMPACT_ATOMS: atom_id res chain seq x y z
N MET A 1 -12.56 6.91 1.77
CA MET A 1 -11.81 5.66 1.56
C MET A 1 -11.81 4.78 2.81
N VAL A 2 -11.03 5.09 3.87
CA VAL A 2 -11.08 4.26 5.10
C VAL A 2 -12.43 4.40 5.83
N GLY A 3 -13.04 5.58 5.84
CA GLY A 3 -14.40 5.76 6.37
C GLY A 3 -15.43 4.86 5.66
N ASP A 4 -15.39 4.87 4.33
CA ASP A 4 -16.31 4.11 3.47
C ASP A 4 -16.21 2.59 3.68
N LEU A 5 -15.02 2.06 3.99
CA LEU A 5 -14.85 0.65 4.39
C LEU A 5 -15.65 0.32 5.65
N PHE A 6 -15.57 1.15 6.68
CA PHE A 6 -16.27 0.88 7.94
C PHE A 6 -17.77 1.12 7.88
N SER A 7 -18.24 1.90 6.91
CA SER A 7 -19.68 2.08 6.65
C SER A 7 -20.24 1.05 5.66
N ALA A 8 -19.41 0.21 5.05
CA ALA A 8 -19.87 -0.80 4.13
C ALA A 8 -20.67 -1.87 4.89
N GLU A 9 -21.89 -2.10 4.42
CA GLU A 9 -22.82 -3.09 4.97
C GLU A 9 -22.84 -4.36 4.11
N GLU A 10 -23.35 -5.43 4.70
CA GLU A 10 -23.66 -6.66 3.96
C GLU A 10 -24.78 -6.38 2.95
N GLN A 11 -24.54 -6.60 1.65
CA GLN A 11 -25.59 -6.50 0.64
C GLN A 11 -26.30 -7.85 0.46
N LYS A 12 -27.51 -7.93 1.03
CA LYS A 12 -28.37 -9.13 0.96
C LYS A 12 -29.18 -9.17 -0.33
N GLY A 13 -29.47 -10.39 -0.81
CA GLY A 13 -30.36 -10.61 -1.96
C GLY A 13 -29.70 -10.44 -3.33
N THR A 14 -28.38 -10.26 -3.39
CA THR A 14 -27.61 -10.35 -4.65
C THR A 14 -27.02 -11.76 -4.80
N ILE A 15 -26.65 -12.14 -6.02
CA ILE A 15 -25.91 -13.40 -6.28
C ILE A 15 -24.44 -13.34 -5.79
N TYR A 16 -23.97 -12.14 -5.45
CA TYR A 16 -22.63 -11.88 -4.95
C TYR A 16 -22.67 -11.73 -3.43
N HIS A 17 -21.80 -12.46 -2.73
CA HIS A 17 -21.71 -12.39 -1.28
C HIS A 17 -20.82 -11.21 -0.88
N TYR A 18 -21.41 -10.12 -0.42
CA TYR A 18 -20.66 -8.98 0.12
C TYR A 18 -20.64 -9.03 1.64
N ILE A 19 -19.51 -8.67 2.25
CA ILE A 19 -19.30 -8.77 3.70
C ILE A 19 -19.20 -7.37 4.33
N PRO A 20 -19.57 -7.21 5.62
CA PRO A 20 -19.18 -6.02 6.36
C PRO A 20 -17.66 -6.03 6.63
N PHE A 21 -17.03 -4.86 6.69
CA PHE A 21 -15.59 -4.79 6.92
C PHE A 21 -15.12 -5.38 8.26
N SER A 22 -16.00 -5.42 9.27
CA SER A 22 -15.71 -6.07 10.56
C SER A 22 -15.37 -7.54 10.41
N GLU A 23 -15.93 -8.24 9.42
CA GLU A 23 -15.63 -9.65 9.17
C GLU A 23 -14.16 -9.84 8.74
N PHE A 24 -13.66 -8.98 7.84
CA PHE A 24 -12.25 -8.97 7.47
C PHE A 24 -11.34 -8.70 8.68
N VAL A 25 -11.71 -7.71 9.51
CA VAL A 25 -10.95 -7.38 10.72
C VAL A 25 -10.89 -8.58 11.68
N ASP A 26 -12.03 -9.23 11.91
CA ASP A 26 -12.11 -10.38 12.81
C ASP A 26 -11.25 -11.56 12.32
N ILE A 27 -11.34 -11.88 11.03
CA ILE A 27 -10.58 -12.99 10.44
C ILE A 27 -9.09 -12.70 10.47
N SER A 28 -8.67 -11.51 9.98
CA SER A 28 -7.26 -11.12 9.91
C SER A 28 -6.62 -10.92 11.29
N SER A 29 -7.40 -10.68 12.33
CA SER A 29 -6.90 -10.54 13.71
C SER A 29 -6.80 -11.88 14.45
N LYS A 30 -7.61 -12.89 14.07
CA LYS A 30 -7.65 -14.19 14.76
C LYS A 30 -6.50 -15.12 14.39
N ASN A 31 -6.01 -15.04 13.15
CA ASN A 31 -4.95 -15.92 12.67
C ASN A 31 -3.87 -15.12 11.93
N LEU A 32 -2.75 -14.88 12.58
CA LEU A 32 -1.68 -14.04 12.03
C LEU A 32 -0.70 -14.80 11.12
N ASN A 33 -0.94 -16.09 10.87
CA ASN A 33 -0.04 -16.93 10.07
C ASN A 33 -0.31 -16.85 8.57
N TYR A 34 -1.43 -16.24 8.17
CA TYR A 34 -1.83 -16.10 6.77
C TYR A 34 -2.05 -14.64 6.42
N GLU A 35 -1.90 -14.35 5.13
CA GLU A 35 -2.37 -13.08 4.58
C GLU A 35 -3.83 -13.21 4.16
N TYR A 36 -4.59 -12.18 4.51
CA TYR A 36 -5.99 -12.04 4.11
C TYR A 36 -6.11 -10.80 3.25
N SER A 37 -6.94 -10.85 2.22
CA SER A 37 -7.23 -9.68 1.40
C SER A 37 -8.70 -9.57 1.06
N ILE A 38 -9.12 -8.34 0.76
CA ILE A 38 -10.43 -7.99 0.22
C ILE A 38 -10.26 -6.97 -0.91
N ALA A 39 -11.23 -6.92 -1.80
CA ALA A 39 -11.44 -5.82 -2.72
C ALA A 39 -12.71 -5.06 -2.34
N ALA A 40 -12.67 -3.74 -2.49
CA ALA A 40 -13.81 -2.87 -2.36
C ALA A 40 -14.19 -2.32 -3.74
N ASP A 41 -15.41 -2.65 -4.16
CA ASP A 41 -16.00 -2.25 -5.43
C ASP A 41 -16.94 -1.06 -5.22
N ASP A 42 -16.92 -0.12 -6.16
CA ASP A 42 -17.93 0.95 -6.27
C ASP A 42 -19.02 0.50 -7.23
N LEU A 43 -20.15 0.13 -6.63
CA LEU A 43 -21.40 -0.27 -7.27
C LEU A 43 -22.39 0.88 -7.10
N ASP A 44 -22.53 1.68 -8.16
CA ASP A 44 -23.47 2.81 -8.22
C ASP A 44 -23.33 3.84 -7.08
N GLY A 45 -22.10 4.10 -6.64
CA GLY A 45 -21.78 5.06 -5.58
C GLY A 45 -21.73 4.46 -4.19
N GLU A 46 -22.07 3.18 -4.04
CA GLU A 46 -21.94 2.43 -2.79
C GLU A 46 -20.72 1.52 -2.81
N ILE A 47 -20.04 1.43 -1.67
CA ILE A 47 -18.89 0.54 -1.51
C ILE A 47 -19.38 -0.83 -1.05
N SER A 48 -19.11 -1.84 -1.88
CA SER A 48 -19.36 -3.25 -1.57
C SER A 48 -18.04 -3.99 -1.39
N ILE A 49 -17.92 -4.76 -0.32
CA ILE A 49 -16.68 -5.47 0.03
C ILE A 49 -16.82 -6.94 -0.34
N ASN A 50 -15.94 -7.41 -1.20
CA ASN A 50 -15.88 -8.81 -1.61
C ASN A 50 -15.52 -9.73 -0.43
N PRO A 51 -15.85 -11.03 -0.49
CA PRO A 51 -15.49 -11.99 0.55
C PRO A 51 -14.00 -11.96 0.85
N VAL A 52 -13.62 -12.32 2.07
CA VAL A 52 -12.21 -12.43 2.43
C VAL A 52 -11.54 -13.51 1.58
N HIS A 53 -10.37 -13.21 1.04
CA HIS A 53 -9.52 -14.16 0.33
C HIS A 53 -8.25 -14.42 1.13
N THR A 54 -7.78 -15.65 1.09
CA THR A 54 -6.53 -16.05 1.74
C THR A 54 -5.84 -17.09 0.87
N ASP A 55 -4.52 -17.00 0.79
CA ASP A 55 -3.69 -18.08 0.24
C ASP A 55 -3.07 -18.86 1.41
N LYS A 56 -2.95 -20.18 1.25
CA LYS A 56 -2.24 -21.05 2.19
C LYS A 56 -0.74 -20.74 2.23
N ASN A 57 -0.20 -20.05 1.22
CA ASN A 57 1.17 -19.55 1.23
C ASN A 57 1.23 -18.16 1.92
N PRO A 58 2.02 -18.01 2.99
CA PRO A 58 2.27 -16.70 3.58
C PRO A 58 2.96 -15.80 2.53
N PHE A 59 2.62 -14.52 2.50
CA PHE A 59 3.17 -13.51 1.58
C PHE A 59 2.66 -13.54 0.13
N ASN A 60 1.54 -14.22 -0.15
CA ASN A 60 1.01 -14.32 -1.51
C ASN A 60 -0.52 -14.25 -1.59
N SER A 61 -1.16 -13.32 -0.87
CA SER A 61 -2.60 -13.11 -1.07
C SER A 61 -2.89 -12.45 -2.42
N THR A 62 -3.68 -13.13 -3.26
CA THR A 62 -4.21 -12.53 -4.49
C THR A 62 -5.56 -11.88 -4.19
N THR A 63 -5.71 -10.61 -4.56
CA THR A 63 -7.00 -9.91 -4.49
C THR A 63 -7.69 -9.95 -5.85
N TYR A 64 -8.89 -10.53 -5.92
CA TYR A 64 -9.72 -10.39 -7.12
C TYR A 64 -10.14 -8.93 -7.25
N SER A 65 -9.70 -8.31 -8.35
CA SER A 65 -9.96 -6.91 -8.66
C SER A 65 -10.36 -6.79 -10.12
N GLY A 66 -11.30 -5.88 -10.40
CA GLY A 66 -11.86 -5.65 -11.72
C GLY A 66 -12.22 -4.19 -11.94
N ARG A 67 -13.13 -3.97 -12.91
CA ARG A 67 -13.43 -2.61 -13.40
C ARG A 67 -14.09 -1.70 -12.36
N SER A 68 -14.85 -2.29 -11.44
CA SER A 68 -15.53 -1.62 -10.32
C SER A 68 -14.61 -1.35 -9.14
N THR A 69 -13.47 -2.02 -9.05
CA THR A 69 -12.64 -2.02 -7.84
C THR A 69 -11.98 -0.67 -7.64
N VAL A 70 -12.19 -0.07 -6.47
CA VAL A 70 -11.63 1.24 -6.10
C VAL A 70 -10.39 1.08 -5.24
N TYR A 71 -10.36 0.10 -4.34
CA TYR A 71 -9.19 -0.20 -3.53
C TYR A 71 -9.19 -1.63 -3.02
N SER A 72 -8.00 -2.13 -2.67
CA SER A 72 -7.85 -3.38 -1.93
C SER A 72 -7.33 -3.13 -0.53
N VAL A 73 -7.63 -4.06 0.37
CA VAL A 73 -7.04 -4.12 1.71
C VAL A 73 -6.50 -5.52 1.91
N HIS A 74 -5.29 -5.64 2.43
CA HIS A 74 -4.74 -6.92 2.84
C HIS A 74 -3.96 -6.80 4.15
N SER A 75 -3.66 -7.92 4.80
CA SER A 75 -2.83 -8.01 6.00
C SER A 75 -1.52 -8.70 5.69
N HIS A 76 -0.44 -8.32 6.37
CA HIS A 76 0.84 -9.03 6.29
C HIS A 76 1.08 -9.89 7.53
N VAL A 77 1.62 -11.09 7.35
CA VAL A 77 2.03 -12.00 8.44
C VAL A 77 3.09 -11.37 9.34
N ASN A 78 3.98 -10.55 8.76
CA ASN A 78 5.09 -9.91 9.47
C ASN A 78 4.70 -8.58 10.17
N MET A 79 3.45 -8.13 10.02
CA MET A 79 2.92 -6.89 10.56
C MET A 79 3.73 -5.64 10.21
N LEU A 80 4.27 -5.62 8.99
CA LEU A 80 4.98 -4.47 8.45
C LEU A 80 4.06 -3.63 7.55
N PRO A 81 4.36 -2.34 7.38
CA PRO A 81 3.75 -1.52 6.34
C PRO A 81 3.99 -2.10 4.93
N PRO A 82 3.38 -1.51 3.87
CA PRO A 82 3.60 -1.89 2.49
C PRO A 82 5.08 -2.10 2.17
N SER A 83 5.32 -3.16 1.41
CA SER A 83 6.60 -3.62 0.91
C SER A 83 6.85 -3.13 -0.53
N PRO A 84 8.09 -3.26 -1.03
CA PRO A 84 8.38 -3.11 -2.46
C PRO A 84 7.48 -3.92 -3.39
N ARG A 85 7.03 -5.12 -2.98
CA ARG A 85 6.08 -5.93 -3.75
C ARG A 85 4.71 -5.24 -3.88
N ASP A 86 4.23 -4.63 -2.79
CA ASP A 86 2.96 -3.89 -2.81
C ASP A 86 3.04 -2.66 -3.72
N LEU A 87 4.19 -1.99 -3.75
CA LEU A 87 4.46 -0.88 -4.67
C LEU A 87 4.46 -1.34 -6.13
N GLU A 88 5.10 -2.46 -6.44
CA GLU A 88 5.07 -3.07 -7.78
C GLU A 88 3.63 -3.41 -8.19
N GLN A 89 2.86 -4.06 -7.31
CA GLN A 89 1.48 -4.45 -7.59
C GLN A 89 0.58 -3.24 -7.89
N ILE A 90 0.61 -2.19 -7.06
CA ILE A 90 -0.23 -1.01 -7.33
C ILE A 90 0.20 -0.26 -8.59
N CYS A 91 1.50 -0.23 -8.92
CA CYS A 91 1.98 0.34 -10.17
C CYS A 91 1.53 -0.49 -11.38
N ASN A 92 1.54 -1.82 -11.29
CA ASN A 92 1.02 -2.71 -12.34
C ASN A 92 -0.48 -2.49 -12.56
N ILE A 93 -1.25 -2.31 -11.48
CA ILE A 93 -2.67 -1.95 -11.56
C ILE A 93 -2.86 -0.56 -12.20
N ALA A 94 -1.99 0.39 -11.89
CA ALA A 94 -2.02 1.71 -12.53
C ALA A 94 -1.84 1.60 -14.05
N ALA A 95 -0.94 0.73 -14.52
CA ALA A 95 -0.72 0.44 -15.94
C ALA A 95 -1.91 -0.27 -16.62
N ASP A 96 -2.68 -1.08 -15.88
CA ASP A 96 -3.90 -1.74 -16.37
C ASP A 96 -5.14 -0.82 -16.27
N PHE A 97 -5.15 0.27 -17.04
CA PHE A 97 -6.28 1.20 -17.03
C PHE A 97 -7.58 0.58 -17.57
N GLN A 98 -7.51 -0.35 -18.53
CA GLN A 98 -8.70 -0.96 -19.12
C GLN A 98 -9.37 -1.96 -18.18
N GLY A 99 -8.58 -2.73 -17.42
CA GLY A 99 -9.08 -3.69 -16.44
C GLY A 99 -9.52 -3.03 -15.13
N ARG A 100 -8.80 -1.98 -14.69
CA ARG A 100 -8.97 -1.39 -13.34
C ARG A 100 -9.05 0.15 -13.35
N PRO A 101 -9.93 0.77 -14.16
CA PRO A 101 -9.98 2.22 -14.35
C PRO A 101 -10.30 3.00 -13.07
N LYS A 102 -11.08 2.42 -12.15
CA LYS A 102 -11.51 3.07 -10.90
C LYS A 102 -10.51 2.92 -9.75
N TYR A 103 -9.48 2.09 -9.90
CA TYR A 103 -8.60 1.73 -8.78
C TYR A 103 -7.73 2.90 -8.34
N LYS A 104 -7.67 3.15 -7.03
CA LYS A 104 -7.03 4.31 -6.39
C LYS A 104 -6.03 3.95 -5.31
N ALA A 105 -6.20 2.82 -4.60
CA ALA A 105 -5.30 2.51 -3.49
C ALA A 105 -5.18 1.02 -3.17
N THR A 106 -4.03 0.66 -2.60
CA THR A 106 -3.79 -0.61 -1.94
C THR A 106 -3.47 -0.30 -0.47
N MET A 107 -4.13 -0.98 0.45
CA MET A 107 -3.95 -0.77 1.89
C MET A 107 -3.43 -2.03 2.58
N VAL A 108 -2.47 -1.85 3.48
CA VAL A 108 -2.07 -2.86 4.46
C VAL A 108 -2.71 -2.54 5.80
N TYR A 109 -3.54 -3.45 6.29
CA TYR A 109 -4.14 -3.40 7.62
C TYR A 109 -3.23 -4.09 8.65
N ILE A 110 -2.95 -3.40 9.76
CA ILE A 110 -2.18 -3.92 10.89
C ILE A 110 -3.11 -4.10 12.10
N PRO A 111 -3.57 -5.34 12.36
CA PRO A 111 -4.48 -5.66 13.45
C PRO A 111 -4.09 -5.13 14.84
N GLN A 112 -2.81 -5.20 15.25
CA GLN A 112 -2.42 -4.87 16.63
C GLN A 112 -2.73 -3.42 17.03
N ASP A 113 -2.53 -2.48 16.11
CA ASP A 113 -2.74 -1.06 16.37
C ASP A 113 -3.92 -0.46 15.57
N SER A 114 -4.63 -1.30 14.83
CA SER A 114 -5.76 -0.93 13.97
C SER A 114 -5.41 0.20 13.00
N SER A 115 -4.17 0.19 12.48
CA SER A 115 -3.71 1.14 11.46
C SER A 115 -3.86 0.58 10.06
N PHE A 116 -4.06 1.49 9.11
CA PHE A 116 -3.96 1.25 7.68
C PHE A 116 -2.76 2.03 7.16
N TYR A 117 -1.90 1.36 6.40
CA TYR A 117 -0.86 2.00 5.61
C TYR A 117 -1.23 1.82 4.14
N SER A 118 -1.47 2.92 3.45
CA SER A 118 -2.03 2.96 2.10
C SER A 118 -1.01 3.48 1.12
N LEU A 119 -0.87 2.79 -0.01
CA LEU A 119 -0.30 3.33 -1.23
C LEU A 119 -1.46 3.88 -2.06
N VAL A 120 -1.43 5.17 -2.36
CA VAL A 120 -2.51 5.89 -3.05
C VAL A 120 -2.00 6.42 -4.38
N ILE A 121 -2.69 6.10 -5.48
CA ILE A 121 -2.39 6.63 -6.81
C ILE A 121 -2.81 8.11 -6.84
N THR A 122 -1.82 9.00 -6.99
CA THR A 122 -2.03 10.44 -7.15
C THR A 122 -1.83 10.89 -8.60
N ASP A 123 -1.03 10.16 -9.37
CA ASP A 123 -0.87 10.33 -10.81
C ASP A 123 -0.69 8.94 -11.44
N ARG A 124 -1.69 8.53 -12.22
CA ARG A 124 -1.76 7.17 -12.76
C ARG A 124 -0.70 6.91 -13.83
N ASP A 125 -0.44 7.88 -14.69
CA ASP A 125 0.54 7.73 -15.78
C ASP A 125 1.95 7.60 -15.21
N LYS A 126 2.26 8.35 -14.15
CA LYS A 126 3.51 8.24 -13.41
C LYS A 126 3.66 6.89 -12.71
N ALA A 127 2.61 6.41 -12.04
CA ALA A 127 2.61 5.09 -11.42
C ALA A 127 2.77 3.96 -12.45
N ALA A 128 2.11 4.07 -13.61
CA ALA A 128 2.28 3.12 -14.72
C ALA A 128 3.72 3.12 -15.26
N LYS A 129 4.37 4.29 -15.39
CA LYS A 129 5.78 4.37 -15.79
C LYS A 129 6.72 3.76 -14.75
N LEU A 130 6.38 3.87 -13.46
CA LEU A 130 7.15 3.26 -12.38
C LEU A 130 7.05 1.72 -12.42
N SER A 131 5.91 1.15 -12.81
CA SER A 131 5.76 -0.30 -13.01
C SER A 131 6.82 -0.86 -13.96
N GLU A 132 7.04 -0.22 -15.10
CA GLU A 132 8.06 -0.65 -16.07
C GLU A 132 9.47 -0.67 -15.48
N ARG A 133 9.78 0.26 -14.56
CA ARG A 133 11.09 0.33 -13.89
C ARG A 133 11.24 -0.73 -12.80
N LEU A 134 10.15 -1.13 -12.15
CA LEU A 134 10.15 -2.13 -11.06
C LEU A 134 10.25 -3.57 -11.56
N LYS A 135 10.05 -3.82 -12.87
CA LYS A 135 10.13 -5.16 -13.46
C LYS A 135 11.49 -5.81 -13.17
N GLY A 136 11.45 -6.94 -12.45
CA GLY A 136 12.65 -7.71 -12.11
C GLY A 136 13.47 -7.12 -10.95
N GLU A 137 13.00 -6.06 -10.31
CA GLU A 137 13.70 -5.39 -9.20
C GLU A 137 13.18 -5.81 -7.81
N ILE A 138 12.21 -6.71 -7.73
CA ILE A 138 11.65 -7.22 -6.46
C ILE A 138 11.93 -8.72 -6.30
N ASP A 139 12.60 -9.11 -5.22
CA ASP A 139 12.96 -10.49 -4.90
C ASP A 139 11.82 -11.28 -4.24
N ASN A 140 12.05 -12.58 -4.04
CA ASN A 140 11.05 -13.48 -3.44
C ASN A 140 10.75 -13.18 -1.96
N ASN A 141 11.52 -12.31 -1.31
CA ASN A 141 11.30 -11.85 0.06
C ASN A 141 10.54 -10.52 0.10
N ASN A 142 9.90 -10.13 -1.01
CA ASN A 142 9.19 -8.87 -1.17
C ASN A 142 10.06 -7.63 -0.96
N SER A 143 11.38 -7.76 -1.18
CA SER A 143 12.37 -6.68 -1.02
C SER A 143 12.95 -6.27 -2.37
N PHE A 144 13.60 -5.11 -2.43
CA PHE A 144 14.37 -4.75 -3.63
C PHE A 144 15.55 -5.70 -3.82
N VAL A 145 15.80 -6.12 -5.06
CA VAL A 145 16.89 -7.03 -5.42
C VAL A 145 18.24 -6.45 -5.01
N GLU A 146 19.09 -7.29 -4.41
CA GLU A 146 20.44 -6.90 -4.03
C GLU A 146 21.24 -6.45 -5.27
N LYS A 147 21.91 -5.29 -5.20
CA LYS A 147 22.61 -4.65 -6.33
C LYS A 147 21.70 -4.26 -7.51
N GLY A 148 20.38 -4.25 -7.31
CA GLY A 148 19.42 -3.65 -8.23
C GLY A 148 19.48 -2.12 -8.20
N ILE A 149 18.87 -1.49 -9.20
CA ILE A 149 18.82 -0.03 -9.37
C ILE A 149 18.22 0.65 -8.12
N PHE A 150 17.14 0.09 -7.58
CA PHE A 150 16.47 0.67 -6.41
C PHE A 150 17.27 0.46 -5.13
N GLN A 151 17.93 -0.70 -4.98
CA GLN A 151 18.77 -0.96 -3.81
C GLN A 151 20.01 -0.04 -3.80
N ASP A 152 20.60 0.23 -4.96
CA ASP A 152 21.69 1.20 -5.12
C ASP A 152 21.24 2.62 -4.77
N LEU A 153 20.04 3.01 -5.23
CA LEU A 153 19.43 4.29 -4.89
C LEU A 153 19.22 4.42 -3.37
N LEU A 154 18.70 3.39 -2.72
CA LEU A 154 18.51 3.38 -1.27
C LEU A 154 19.84 3.47 -0.53
N THR A 155 20.86 2.73 -0.97
CA THR A 155 22.21 2.76 -0.39
C THR A 155 22.82 4.16 -0.43
N LYS A 156 22.69 4.88 -1.57
CA LYS A 156 23.14 6.28 -1.72
C LYS A 156 22.39 7.25 -0.80
N ASN A 157 21.16 6.93 -0.41
CA ASN A 157 20.29 7.75 0.42
C ASN A 157 20.11 7.21 1.85
N LYS A 158 20.98 6.30 2.29
CA LYS A 158 20.87 5.57 3.57
C LYS A 158 20.71 6.49 4.79
N CYS A 159 21.37 7.64 4.79
CA CYS A 159 21.30 8.63 5.86
C CYS A 159 19.87 9.17 6.11
N SER A 160 18.97 9.03 5.13
CA SER A 160 17.57 9.47 5.23
C SER A 160 16.75 8.57 6.15
N TYR A 161 17.15 7.31 6.37
CA TYR A 161 16.33 6.32 7.07
C TYR A 161 17.06 5.42 8.07
N GLU A 162 18.39 5.41 8.10
CA GLU A 162 19.15 4.43 8.90
C GLU A 162 18.83 4.45 10.40
N ASN A 163 18.58 5.65 10.95
CA ASN A 163 18.30 5.90 12.36
C ASN A 163 16.80 5.90 12.71
N LEU A 164 15.93 5.57 11.75
CA LEU A 164 14.50 5.46 11.99
C LEU A 164 14.14 4.09 12.60
N ASN A 165 13.00 4.05 13.31
CA ASN A 165 12.41 2.78 13.73
C ASN A 165 12.01 1.92 12.51
N LYS A 166 11.77 0.63 12.72
CA LYS A 166 11.52 -0.35 11.66
C LYS A 166 10.40 0.08 10.69
N ILE A 167 9.26 0.55 11.21
CA ILE A 167 8.10 0.94 10.38
C ILE A 167 8.43 2.16 9.53
N ASP A 168 8.93 3.22 10.17
CA ASP A 168 9.28 4.46 9.48
C ASP A 168 10.39 4.22 8.45
N LYS A 169 11.33 3.32 8.75
CA LYS A 169 12.41 2.93 7.84
C LYS A 169 11.87 2.33 6.54
N GLU A 170 10.95 1.37 6.62
CA GLU A 170 10.38 0.77 5.41
C GLU A 170 9.52 1.77 4.61
N LEU A 171 8.71 2.59 5.28
CA LEU A 171 7.91 3.62 4.63
C LEU A 171 8.78 4.69 3.94
N ILE A 172 9.87 5.13 4.57
CA ILE A 172 10.77 6.14 3.99
C ILE A 172 11.60 5.58 2.83
N LYS A 173 11.98 4.28 2.85
CA LYS A 173 12.59 3.64 1.68
C LYS A 173 11.64 3.69 0.48
N LEU A 174 10.37 3.35 0.65
CA LEU A 174 9.38 3.47 -0.43
C LEU A 174 9.19 4.92 -0.85
N ALA A 175 9.09 5.86 0.09
CA ALA A 175 8.95 7.29 -0.21
C ALA A 175 10.13 7.82 -1.04
N LEU A 176 11.37 7.41 -0.74
CA LEU A 176 12.55 7.76 -1.53
C LEU A 176 12.43 7.26 -2.97
N VAL A 177 12.07 5.99 -3.16
CA VAL A 177 11.91 5.39 -4.49
C VAL A 177 10.85 6.13 -5.29
N ILE A 178 9.67 6.33 -4.69
CA ILE A 178 8.55 7.02 -5.33
C ILE A 178 8.93 8.47 -5.68
N LYS A 179 9.57 9.20 -4.76
CA LYS A 179 9.95 10.60 -4.99
C LYS A 179 10.99 10.74 -6.09
N LEU A 180 12.05 9.94 -6.01
CA LEU A 180 13.20 10.05 -6.92
C LEU A 180 12.89 9.52 -8.32
N MET A 181 11.88 8.67 -8.46
CA MET A 181 11.40 8.20 -9.76
C MET A 181 10.18 8.95 -10.28
N ASP A 182 9.69 9.97 -9.55
CA ASP A 182 8.45 10.68 -9.85
C ASP A 182 7.27 9.70 -10.06
N GLY A 183 7.07 8.80 -9.08
CA GLY A 183 6.26 7.60 -9.20
C GLY A 183 4.74 7.78 -9.09
N GLY A 184 4.23 8.99 -8.83
CA GLY A 184 2.78 9.24 -8.80
C GLY A 184 2.00 8.46 -7.72
N ILE A 185 2.67 8.05 -6.64
CA ILE A 185 2.08 7.36 -5.50
C ILE A 185 2.28 8.23 -4.24
N SER A 186 1.33 8.19 -3.31
CA SER A 186 1.50 8.74 -1.96
C SER A 186 1.36 7.65 -0.92
N ILE A 187 2.14 7.76 0.15
CA ILE A 187 2.12 6.83 1.27
C ILE A 187 1.39 7.51 2.44
N VAL A 188 0.31 6.89 2.89
CA VAL A 188 -0.59 7.46 3.88
C VAL A 188 -0.84 6.46 5.01
N ARG A 189 -0.77 6.90 6.26
CA ARG A 189 -1.23 6.13 7.41
C ARG A 189 -2.53 6.72 7.96
N HIS A 190 -3.51 5.85 8.14
CA HIS A 190 -4.72 6.14 8.88
C HIS A 190 -4.76 5.28 10.14
N SER A 191 -4.93 5.89 11.31
CA SER A 191 -5.12 5.17 12.57
C SER A 191 -6.43 5.59 13.20
N ARG A 192 -7.28 4.61 13.55
CA ARG A 192 -8.59 4.87 14.15
C ARG A 192 -8.52 5.05 15.68
N LYS A 193 -7.41 4.68 16.33
CA LYS A 193 -7.24 4.87 17.78
C LYS A 193 -7.11 6.37 18.09
N HIS A 194 -8.19 6.93 18.67
CA HIS A 194 -8.32 8.27 19.26
C HIS A 194 -7.83 9.44 18.37
N GLY A 195 -8.69 9.90 17.45
CA GLY A 195 -8.61 11.26 16.90
C GLY A 195 -7.31 11.62 16.17
N LYS A 196 -6.53 10.63 15.72
CA LYS A 196 -5.26 10.89 15.03
C LYS A 196 -5.52 11.30 13.58
N ALA A 197 -4.91 12.43 13.20
CA ALA A 197 -4.88 12.91 11.83
C ALA A 197 -4.25 11.87 10.88
N THR A 198 -4.68 11.93 9.62
CA THR A 198 -4.07 11.18 8.53
C THR A 198 -2.61 11.59 8.40
N GLN A 199 -1.68 10.63 8.46
CA GLN A 199 -0.25 10.93 8.36
C GLN A 199 0.25 10.63 6.95
N ILE A 200 0.88 11.61 6.30
CA ILE A 200 1.53 11.41 5.00
C ILE A 200 3.03 11.17 5.22
N TYR A 201 3.58 10.14 4.59
CA TYR A 201 5.00 9.83 4.58
C TYR A 201 5.60 10.29 3.24
N ASP A 202 6.49 11.28 3.29
CA ASP A 202 7.23 11.77 2.13
C ASP A 202 8.69 12.05 2.52
N VAL A 203 9.49 12.45 1.54
CA VAL A 203 10.84 12.95 1.71
C VAL A 203 11.02 14.28 0.98
N SER A 204 11.75 15.21 1.62
CA SER A 204 12.11 16.48 0.98
C SER A 204 13.60 16.61 0.76
N PRO A 205 14.02 17.20 -0.38
CA PRO A 205 15.42 17.51 -0.61
C PRO A 205 15.86 18.62 0.35
N LEU A 206 17.00 18.41 0.99
CA LEU A 206 17.77 19.40 1.72
C LEU A 206 19.11 19.57 1.01
N LYS A 207 19.37 20.77 0.53
CA LYS A 207 20.65 21.07 -0.11
C LYS A 207 21.73 21.25 0.95
N THR A 208 22.76 20.42 0.89
CA THR A 208 23.93 20.55 1.77
C THR A 208 24.77 21.76 1.39
N LYS A 209 25.66 22.20 2.30
CA LYS A 209 26.64 23.26 2.03
C LYS A 209 27.54 22.97 0.82
N ARG A 210 27.69 21.70 0.44
CA ARG A 210 28.47 21.24 -0.73
C ARG A 210 27.64 21.12 -2.01
N GLY A 211 26.38 21.56 -2.00
CA GLY A 211 25.49 21.53 -3.17
C GLY A 211 24.83 20.17 -3.45
N VAL A 212 25.12 19.14 -2.64
CA VAL A 212 24.52 17.80 -2.76
C VAL A 212 23.15 17.78 -2.07
N ASN A 213 22.16 17.16 -2.70
CA ASN A 213 20.85 16.93 -2.07
C ASN A 213 20.90 15.72 -1.14
N ILE A 214 20.46 15.90 0.10
CA ILE A 214 20.10 14.80 1.01
C ILE A 214 18.59 14.82 1.21
N TYR A 215 17.96 13.67 1.43
CA TYR A 215 16.51 13.61 1.59
C TYR A 215 16.16 13.44 3.05
N LYS A 216 15.25 14.27 3.57
CA LYS A 216 14.78 14.18 4.94
C LYS A 216 13.36 13.65 4.99
N PRO A 217 13.06 12.68 5.87
CA PRO A 217 11.69 12.25 6.15
C PRO A 217 10.80 13.43 6.52
N ILE A 218 9.61 13.46 5.94
CA ILE A 218 8.52 14.35 6.32
C ILE A 218 7.35 13.50 6.77
N LYS A 219 6.75 13.92 7.89
CA LYS A 219 5.46 13.45 8.37
C LYS A 219 4.53 14.64 8.50
N CYS A 220 3.56 14.75 7.60
CA CYS A 220 2.51 15.78 7.69
C CYS A 220 1.26 15.18 8.32
N GLN A 221 0.52 15.99 9.07
CA GLN A 221 -0.83 15.71 9.57
C GLN A 221 -1.88 16.45 8.73
#